data_AF-A0A293M9I4-F1
#
_entry.id   AF-A0A293M9I4-F1
#
_cell.length_a   1.000
_cell.length_b   1.000
_cell.length_c   1.000
_cell.angle_alpha   90.00
_cell.angle_beta   90.00
_cell.angle_gamma   90.00
#
_symmetry.space_group_name_H-M   'P 1'
#
loop_
_entity.id
_entity.type
_entity.pdbx_description
1 polymer ?
#
loop_
_entity_poly.entity_id
_entity_poly.type
_entity_poly.pdbx_seq_one_letter_code
_entity_poly.pdbx_strand_id
1 'polypeptide(L)'
;MELFTKGLHEVLQYGEDMEIDIPKFWEYMAELLVPLFQDNWLPLNYLVEASDVCKANGRAGRMVACVLSLLTKKLGEANVASLWRTSGLQWSNFLILWIEGNLDESFRKKPQFIRALVSVVSENAIVTPRGGTPTLNTEVLKNYFDVLQRYLDNKEEHELQALYGLHMSCRLCMVYKHS
;
A
#
# COMPACT_ATOMS: atom_id res chain seq x y z
N MET A 1 21.39 -6.02 -16.35
CA MET A 1 20.34 -5.67 -15.38
C MET A 1 19.66 -6.90 -14.80
N GLU A 2 19.26 -7.89 -15.61
CA GLU A 2 18.58 -9.12 -15.12
C GLU A 2 19.35 -9.91 -14.06
N LEU A 3 20.66 -10.11 -14.23
CA LEU A 3 21.50 -10.77 -13.20
C LEU A 3 21.56 -9.98 -11.89
N PHE A 4 21.53 -8.64 -11.99
CA PHE A 4 21.55 -7.77 -10.82
C PHE A 4 20.23 -7.86 -10.06
N THR A 5 19.08 -7.75 -10.75
CA THR A 5 17.77 -7.84 -10.11
C THR A 5 17.53 -9.22 -9.50
N LYS A 6 17.99 -10.29 -10.16
CA LYS A 6 17.95 -11.65 -9.60
C LYS A 6 18.75 -11.76 -8.30
N GLY A 7 20.01 -11.32 -8.28
CA GLY A 7 20.82 -11.34 -7.07
C GLY A 7 20.22 -10.49 -5.95
N LEU A 8 19.65 -9.34 -6.31
CA LEU A 8 18.95 -8.48 -5.36
C LEU A 8 17.70 -9.15 -4.78
N HIS A 9 16.92 -9.88 -5.59
CA HIS A 9 15.76 -10.63 -5.10
C HIS A 9 16.16 -11.70 -4.09
N GLU A 10 17.24 -12.44 -4.34
CA GLU A 10 17.75 -13.44 -3.38
C GLU A 10 18.10 -12.80 -2.03
N VAL A 11 18.70 -11.60 -2.03
CA VAL A 11 19.01 -10.86 -0.80
C VAL A 11 17.73 -10.37 -0.10
N LEU A 12 16.79 -9.80 -0.85
CA LEU A 12 15.54 -9.26 -0.33
C LEU A 12 14.63 -10.34 0.28
N GLN A 13 14.64 -11.55 -0.29
CA GLN A 13 13.85 -12.69 0.18
C GLN A 13 14.15 -13.00 1.66
N TYR A 14 15.42 -12.99 2.05
CA TYR A 14 15.88 -13.26 3.42
C TYR A 14 16.09 -11.99 4.26
N GLY A 15 15.57 -10.85 3.80
CA GLY A 15 15.83 -9.56 4.45
C GLY A 15 15.33 -9.46 5.90
N GLU A 16 14.25 -10.18 6.25
CA GLU A 16 13.78 -10.25 7.64
C GLU A 16 14.78 -10.96 8.55
N ASP A 17 15.35 -12.09 8.12
CA ASP A 17 16.38 -12.81 8.88
C ASP A 17 17.64 -11.95 9.01
N MET A 18 18.04 -11.26 7.93
CA MET A 18 19.20 -10.36 7.95
C MET A 18 18.99 -9.16 8.88
N GLU A 19 17.77 -8.66 9.03
CA GLU A 19 17.45 -7.55 9.94
C GLU A 19 17.72 -7.92 11.42
N ILE A 20 17.63 -9.22 11.78
CA ILE A 20 17.92 -9.71 13.13
C ILE A 20 19.38 -9.42 13.50
N ASP A 21 20.31 -9.74 12.60
CA ASP A 21 21.74 -9.54 12.82
C ASP A 21 22.22 -8.14 12.44
N ILE A 22 21.54 -7.49 11.51
CA ILE A 22 21.88 -6.18 10.96
C ILE A 22 20.67 -5.24 11.12
N PRO A 23 20.52 -4.55 12.28
CA PRO A 23 19.34 -3.74 12.56
C PRO A 23 19.06 -2.59 11.57
N LYS A 24 20.07 -2.19 10.78
CA LYS A 24 19.97 -1.15 9.73
C LYS A 24 19.94 -1.71 8.31
N PHE A 25 19.63 -3.01 8.16
CA PHE A 25 19.65 -3.70 6.88
C PHE A 25 18.86 -2.94 5.80
N TRP A 26 17.62 -2.54 6.12
CA TRP A 26 16.74 -1.86 5.16
C TRP A 26 17.22 -0.47 4.76
N GLU A 27 17.87 0.26 5.67
CA GLU A 27 18.51 1.54 5.37
C GLU A 27 19.72 1.35 4.43
N TYR A 28 20.53 0.31 4.64
CA TYR A 28 21.64 -0.01 3.74
C TYR A 28 21.16 -0.48 2.37
N MET A 29 20.08 -1.26 2.32
CA MET A 29 19.43 -1.62 1.05
C MET A 29 18.91 -0.39 0.33
N ALA A 30 18.34 0.57 1.05
CA ALA A 30 17.96 1.84 0.46
C ALA A 30 19.16 2.61 -0.10
N GLU A 31 20.28 2.67 0.62
CA GLU A 31 21.50 3.33 0.14
C GLU A 31 22.05 2.71 -1.16
N LEU A 32 21.90 1.38 -1.33
CA LEU A 32 22.27 0.68 -2.56
C LEU A 32 21.29 0.95 -3.71
N LEU A 33 19.99 0.97 -3.42
CA LEU A 33 18.93 1.12 -4.44
C LEU A 33 18.80 2.55 -4.95
N VAL A 34 18.95 3.54 -4.08
CA VAL A 34 18.68 4.94 -4.41
C VAL A 34 19.48 5.47 -5.60
N PRO A 35 20.81 5.25 -5.71
CA PRO A 35 21.59 5.65 -6.87
C PRO A 35 21.04 5.07 -8.20
N LEU A 36 20.50 3.86 -8.17
CA LEU A 36 19.95 3.22 -9.38
C LEU A 36 18.71 3.95 -9.90
N PHE A 37 17.91 4.54 -9.02
CA PHE A 37 16.77 5.37 -9.40
C PHE A 37 17.21 6.78 -9.80
N GLN A 38 18.18 7.36 -9.09
CA GLN A 38 18.69 8.72 -9.38
C GLN A 38 19.31 8.80 -10.78
N ASP A 39 20.09 7.78 -11.13
CA ASP A 39 20.82 7.72 -12.40
C ASP A 39 20.00 7.04 -13.51
N ASN A 40 18.70 6.78 -13.28
CA ASN A 40 17.77 6.13 -14.21
C ASN A 40 18.21 4.74 -14.71
N TRP A 41 19.00 4.00 -13.93
CA TRP A 41 19.32 2.59 -14.22
C TRP A 41 18.13 1.67 -13.98
N LEU A 42 17.29 2.03 -13.00
CA LEU A 42 16.02 1.38 -12.72
C LEU A 42 14.90 2.42 -12.66
N PRO A 43 13.73 2.13 -13.24
CA PRO A 43 12.53 2.93 -12.98
C PRO A 43 12.03 2.71 -11.55
N LEU A 44 11.38 3.71 -10.95
CA LEU A 44 10.93 3.61 -9.55
C LEU A 44 9.85 2.53 -9.37
N ASN A 45 9.12 2.17 -10.43
CA ASN A 45 8.12 1.10 -10.39
C ASN A 45 8.71 -0.29 -10.10
N TYR A 46 10.03 -0.47 -10.22
CA TYR A 46 10.72 -1.67 -9.73
C TYR A 46 10.45 -1.92 -8.24
N LEU A 47 10.11 -0.89 -7.44
CA LEU A 47 9.69 -1.07 -6.06
C LEU A 47 8.50 -2.01 -5.88
N VAL A 48 7.61 -2.13 -6.87
CA VAL A 48 6.50 -3.09 -6.86
C VAL A 48 7.02 -4.52 -6.98
N GLU A 49 7.96 -4.76 -7.90
CA GLU A 49 8.62 -6.06 -8.10
C GLU A 49 9.42 -6.46 -6.86
N ALA A 50 10.24 -5.56 -6.33
CA ALA A 50 10.97 -5.79 -5.09
C ALA A 50 10.02 -6.05 -3.90
N SER A 51 8.87 -5.38 -3.85
CA SER A 51 7.86 -5.59 -2.81
C SER A 51 7.18 -6.95 -2.91
N ASP A 52 7.03 -7.50 -4.12
CA ASP A 52 6.50 -8.83 -4.36
C ASP A 52 7.37 -9.91 -3.69
N VAL A 53 8.69 -9.77 -3.84
CA VAL A 53 9.68 -10.66 -3.19
C VAL A 53 9.60 -10.57 -1.66
N CYS A 54 9.41 -9.36 -1.13
CA CYS A 54 9.29 -9.12 0.31
C CYS A 54 7.86 -9.37 0.87
N LYS A 55 6.93 -9.94 0.09
CA LYS A 55 5.57 -10.24 0.59
C LYS A 55 5.61 -11.25 1.74
N ALA A 56 6.37 -12.32 1.55
CA ALA A 56 6.40 -13.45 2.49
C ALA A 56 7.02 -13.10 3.85
N ASN A 57 7.95 -12.14 3.87
CA ASN A 57 8.65 -11.72 5.09
C ASN A 57 8.03 -10.46 5.75
N GLY A 58 6.94 -9.92 5.19
CA GLY A 58 6.22 -8.78 5.77
C GLY A 58 6.99 -7.45 5.80
N ARG A 59 8.19 -7.37 5.19
CA ARG A 59 9.05 -6.17 5.25
C ARG A 59 8.99 -5.29 4.00
N ALA A 60 8.15 -5.62 3.01
CA ALA A 60 7.97 -4.81 1.80
C ALA A 60 7.70 -3.32 2.12
N GLY A 61 6.80 -3.04 3.07
CA GLY A 61 6.49 -1.66 3.49
C GLY A 61 7.68 -0.94 4.13
N ARG A 62 8.49 -1.65 4.93
CA ARG A 62 9.70 -1.09 5.55
C ARG A 62 10.72 -0.71 4.49
N MET A 63 11.00 -1.60 3.54
CA MET A 63 11.92 -1.36 2.43
C MET A 63 11.50 -0.13 1.62
N VAL A 64 10.25 -0.08 1.17
CA VAL A 64 9.73 1.04 0.37
C VAL A 64 9.83 2.36 1.15
N ALA A 65 9.48 2.36 2.43
CA ALA A 65 9.61 3.55 3.27
C ALA A 65 11.06 4.03 3.41
N CYS A 66 12.02 3.12 3.61
CA CYS A 66 13.44 3.45 3.69
C CYS A 66 13.94 4.05 2.37
N VAL A 67 13.60 3.45 1.23
CA VAL A 67 13.99 3.95 -0.10
C VAL A 67 13.40 5.34 -0.36
N LEU A 68 12.10 5.51 -0.18
CA LEU A 68 11.43 6.79 -0.43
C LEU A 68 11.93 7.88 0.52
N SER A 69 12.15 7.56 1.80
CA SER A 69 12.70 8.51 2.78
C SER A 69 14.11 8.96 2.40
N LEU A 70 14.95 8.06 1.88
CA LEU A 70 16.28 8.43 1.43
C LEU A 70 16.25 9.21 0.11
N LEU A 71 15.35 8.86 -0.81
CA LEU A 71 15.13 9.62 -2.05
C LEU A 71 14.68 11.04 -1.74
N THR A 72 13.74 11.25 -0.81
CA THR A 72 13.28 12.61 -0.47
C THR A 72 14.39 13.43 0.17
N LYS A 73 15.26 12.80 0.99
CA LYS A 73 16.46 13.46 1.53
C LYS A 73 17.47 13.85 0.45
N LYS A 74 17.67 13.03 -0.59
CA LYS A 74 18.69 13.29 -1.63
C LYS A 74 18.20 14.18 -2.77
N LEU A 75 16.95 14.03 -3.19
CA LEU A 75 16.39 14.71 -4.38
C LEU A 75 15.37 15.80 -4.03
N GLY A 76 14.81 15.80 -2.82
CA GLY A 76 13.69 16.65 -2.42
C GLY A 76 12.32 16.08 -2.79
N GLU A 77 11.30 16.46 -2.03
CA GLU A 77 9.93 15.92 -2.15
C GLU A 77 9.31 16.13 -3.55
N ALA A 78 9.52 17.29 -4.17
CA ALA A 78 8.98 17.60 -5.49
C ALA A 78 9.51 16.67 -6.59
N ASN A 79 10.82 16.38 -6.57
CA ASN A 79 11.46 15.49 -7.54
C ASN A 79 11.02 14.04 -7.34
N VAL A 80 10.91 13.60 -6.08
CA VAL A 80 10.41 12.25 -5.77
C VAL A 80 8.95 12.10 -6.17
N ALA A 81 8.11 13.12 -5.93
CA ALA A 81 6.73 13.11 -6.37
C ALA A 81 6.61 13.10 -7.90
N SER A 82 7.52 13.76 -8.62
CA SER A 82 7.61 13.66 -10.08
C SER A 82 7.98 12.24 -10.51
N LEU A 83 9.05 11.68 -9.94
CA LEU A 83 9.55 10.34 -10.24
C LEU A 83 8.51 9.24 -9.95
N TRP A 84 7.76 9.39 -8.86
CA TRP A 84 6.63 8.52 -8.51
C TRP A 84 5.56 8.54 -9.60
N ARG A 85 5.13 9.73 -10.02
CA ARG A 85 4.10 9.89 -11.06
C ARG A 85 4.57 9.41 -12.43
N THR A 86 5.80 9.74 -12.84
CA THR A 86 6.34 9.30 -14.14
C THR A 86 6.56 7.80 -14.22
N SER A 87 6.84 7.16 -13.08
CA SER A 87 6.94 5.70 -13.00
C SER A 87 5.58 5.00 -12.93
N GLY A 88 4.46 5.73 -12.90
CA GLY A 88 3.12 5.16 -12.84
C GLY A 88 2.80 4.43 -11.54
N LEU A 89 3.54 4.70 -10.46
CA LEU A 89 3.32 4.07 -9.16
C LEU A 89 2.01 4.57 -8.53
N GLN A 90 1.24 3.64 -7.97
CA GLN A 90 0.06 3.93 -7.17
C GLN A 90 0.17 3.25 -5.81
N TRP A 91 -0.36 3.90 -4.77
CA TRP A 91 -0.43 3.29 -3.43
C TRP A 91 -1.27 2.00 -3.42
N SER A 92 -2.26 1.92 -4.32
CA SER A 92 -3.08 0.72 -4.54
C SER A 92 -2.25 -0.51 -4.91
N ASN A 93 -1.13 -0.34 -5.64
CA ASN A 93 -0.24 -1.46 -5.97
C ASN A 93 0.28 -2.15 -4.70
N PHE A 94 0.82 -1.38 -3.76
CA PHE A 94 1.39 -1.92 -2.52
C PHE A 94 0.32 -2.52 -1.60
N LEU A 95 -0.87 -1.91 -1.54
CA LEU A 95 -1.97 -2.44 -0.74
C LEU A 95 -2.49 -3.77 -1.29
N ILE A 96 -2.66 -3.88 -2.61
CA ILE A 96 -3.04 -5.14 -3.26
C ILE A 96 -1.97 -6.19 -2.98
N LEU A 97 -0.69 -5.90 -3.22
CA LEU A 97 0.40 -6.84 -2.93
C LEU A 97 0.36 -7.34 -1.48
N TRP A 98 0.15 -6.45 -0.51
CA TRP A 98 0.04 -6.84 0.90
C TRP A 98 -1.16 -7.76 1.15
N ILE A 99 -2.34 -7.42 0.61
CA ILE A 99 -3.56 -8.24 0.75
C ILE A 99 -3.33 -9.63 0.13
N GLU A 100 -2.76 -9.70 -1.07
CA GLU A 100 -2.53 -10.97 -1.76
C GLU A 100 -1.45 -11.82 -1.09
N GLY A 101 -0.47 -11.19 -0.42
CA GLY A 101 0.60 -11.88 0.31
C GLY A 101 0.20 -12.37 1.71
N ASN A 102 -0.76 -11.72 2.36
CA ASN A 102 -1.16 -12.03 3.74
C ASN A 102 -2.50 -12.77 3.85
N LEU A 103 -3.35 -12.75 2.82
CA LEU A 103 -4.67 -13.35 2.86
C LEU A 103 -4.88 -14.38 1.75
N ASP A 104 -5.34 -15.57 2.15
CA ASP A 104 -5.71 -16.63 1.21
C ASP A 104 -6.77 -16.15 0.21
N GLU A 105 -6.69 -16.67 -1.02
CA GLU A 105 -7.65 -16.33 -2.07
C GLU A 105 -9.10 -16.68 -1.68
N SER A 106 -9.28 -17.78 -0.94
CA SER A 106 -10.58 -18.22 -0.45
C SER A 106 -11.17 -17.24 0.57
N PHE A 107 -10.34 -16.62 1.41
CA PHE A 107 -10.75 -15.63 2.40
C PHE A 107 -11.11 -14.30 1.73
N ARG A 108 -10.34 -13.87 0.72
CA ARG A 108 -10.56 -12.62 -0.03
C ARG A 108 -11.91 -12.59 -0.77
N LYS A 109 -12.50 -13.76 -1.07
CA LYS A 109 -13.83 -13.86 -1.69
C LYS A 109 -14.98 -13.82 -0.68
N LYS A 110 -14.71 -13.92 0.62
CA LYS A 110 -15.74 -14.02 1.65
C LYS A 110 -16.45 -12.68 1.88
N PRO A 111 -17.77 -12.69 2.10
CA PRO A 111 -18.56 -11.50 2.45
C PRO A 111 -17.98 -10.66 3.59
N GLN A 112 -17.40 -11.30 4.60
CA GLN A 112 -16.81 -10.62 5.76
C GLN A 112 -15.60 -9.76 5.38
N PHE A 113 -14.76 -10.25 4.46
CA PHE A 113 -13.60 -9.51 3.99
C PHE A 113 -14.03 -8.26 3.21
N ILE A 114 -14.97 -8.41 2.26
CA ILE A 114 -15.49 -7.29 1.46
C ILE A 114 -16.10 -6.22 2.38
N ARG A 115 -16.90 -6.62 3.36
CA ARG A 115 -17.50 -5.69 4.32
C ARG A 115 -16.43 -4.96 5.14
N ALA A 116 -15.44 -5.68 5.66
CA ALA A 116 -14.35 -5.08 6.43
C ALA A 116 -13.53 -4.10 5.58
N LEU A 117 -13.20 -4.47 4.35
CA LEU A 117 -12.48 -3.60 3.41
C LEU A 117 -13.25 -2.30 3.16
N VAL A 118 -14.54 -2.38 2.84
CA VAL A 118 -15.37 -1.20 2.56
C VAL A 118 -15.57 -0.34 3.80
N SER A 119 -15.75 -0.95 4.98
CA SER A 119 -15.85 -0.19 6.23
C SER A 119 -14.56 0.58 6.51
N VAL A 120 -13.40 -0.05 6.39
CA VAL A 120 -12.10 0.62 6.61
C VAL A 120 -11.87 1.75 5.59
N VAL A 121 -12.17 1.52 4.31
CA VAL A 121 -12.02 2.57 3.28
C VAL A 121 -12.97 3.74 3.57
N SER A 122 -14.20 3.45 3.99
CA SER A 122 -15.21 4.47 4.32
C SER A 122 -14.83 5.26 5.57
N GLU A 123 -14.32 4.61 6.62
CA GLU A 123 -13.83 5.27 7.83
C GLU A 123 -12.65 6.20 7.55
N ASN A 124 -11.76 5.81 6.64
CA ASN A 124 -10.63 6.66 6.24
C ASN A 124 -11.03 7.79 5.28
N ALA A 125 -12.09 7.59 4.48
CA ALA A 125 -12.57 8.59 3.53
C ALA A 125 -13.48 9.63 4.17
N ILE A 126 -14.19 9.30 5.26
CA ILE A 126 -15.11 10.21 5.94
C ILE A 126 -14.35 10.99 7.02
N VAL A 127 -14.13 12.27 6.76
CA VAL A 127 -13.53 13.17 7.74
C VAL A 127 -14.65 13.92 8.46
N THR A 128 -14.66 13.86 9.79
CA THR A 128 -15.57 14.65 10.62
C THR A 128 -14.77 15.68 11.40
N PRO A 129 -14.73 16.96 10.97
CA PRO A 129 -14.18 18.03 11.78
C PRO A 129 -14.93 18.14 13.11
N ARG A 130 -14.25 18.49 14.21
CA ARG A 130 -14.90 18.67 15.52
C ARG A 130 -16.05 19.67 15.40
N GLY A 131 -17.29 19.18 15.47
CA GLY A 131 -18.52 19.99 15.37
C GLY A 131 -19.03 20.29 13.96
N GLY A 132 -18.43 19.72 12.90
CA GLY A 132 -18.83 19.95 11.50
C GLY A 132 -19.73 18.87 10.89
N THR A 133 -20.19 19.14 9.66
CA THR A 133 -20.80 18.12 8.79
C THR A 133 -19.72 17.13 8.31
N PRO A 134 -20.03 15.82 8.26
CA PRO A 134 -19.10 14.84 7.71
C PRO A 134 -18.84 15.15 6.24
N THR A 135 -17.57 15.30 5.86
CA THR A 135 -17.16 15.55 4.48
C THR A 135 -16.43 14.33 3.93
N LEU A 136 -16.70 14.02 2.67
CA LEU A 136 -16.04 12.91 1.97
C LEU A 136 -14.73 13.40 1.37
N ASN A 137 -13.62 12.78 1.77
CA ASN A 137 -12.32 12.99 1.14
C ASN A 137 -12.25 12.21 -0.17
N THR A 138 -12.50 12.92 -1.27
CA THR A 138 -12.49 12.34 -2.62
C THR A 138 -11.10 11.91 -3.09
N GLU A 139 -10.02 12.47 -2.54
CA GLU A 139 -8.64 12.06 -2.88
C GLU A 139 -8.31 10.70 -2.29
N VAL A 140 -8.69 10.48 -1.03
CA VAL A 140 -8.54 9.18 -0.36
C VAL A 140 -9.34 8.11 -1.10
N LEU A 141 -10.58 8.42 -1.48
CA LEU A 141 -11.43 7.48 -2.22
C LEU A 141 -10.82 7.10 -3.58
N LYS A 142 -10.24 8.07 -4.31
CA LYS A 142 -9.54 7.80 -5.58
C LYS A 142 -8.36 6.84 -5.40
N ASN A 143 -7.58 6.99 -4.33
CA ASN A 143 -6.44 6.09 -4.06
C ASN A 143 -6.87 4.65 -3.74
N TYR A 144 -8.06 4.46 -3.17
CA TYR A 144 -8.62 3.14 -2.89
C TYR A 144 -9.50 2.59 -4.03
N PHE A 145 -9.78 3.38 -5.07
CA PHE A 145 -10.67 3.00 -6.15
C PHE A 145 -10.20 1.71 -6.83
N ASP A 146 -8.92 1.63 -7.22
CA ASP A 146 -8.38 0.42 -7.87
C ASP A 146 -8.48 -0.83 -6.98
N VAL A 147 -8.35 -0.65 -5.66
CA VAL A 147 -8.43 -1.73 -4.67
C VAL A 147 -9.87 -2.22 -4.57
N LEU A 148 -10.82 -1.29 -4.45
CA LEU A 148 -12.25 -1.61 -4.42
C LEU A 148 -12.64 -2.30 -5.72
N GLN A 149 -12.25 -1.74 -6.87
CA GLN A 149 -12.50 -2.30 -8.18
C GLN A 149 -11.95 -3.74 -8.30
N ARG A 150 -10.76 -4.00 -7.75
CA ARG A 150 -10.13 -5.33 -7.78
C ARG A 150 -10.91 -6.40 -7.00
N TYR A 151 -11.57 -6.04 -5.90
CA TYR A 151 -12.20 -6.99 -4.99
C TYR A 151 -13.73 -6.99 -5.00
N LEU A 152 -14.38 -5.91 -5.45
CA LEU A 152 -15.83 -5.74 -5.46
C LEU A 152 -16.45 -5.95 -6.86
N ASP A 153 -15.76 -5.56 -7.93
CA ASP A 153 -16.37 -5.55 -9.26
C ASP A 153 -16.67 -6.96 -9.80
N ASN A 154 -17.74 -7.06 -10.60
CA ASN A 154 -18.24 -8.25 -11.29
C ASN A 154 -19.00 -9.27 -10.43
N LYS A 155 -19.47 -8.92 -9.22
CA LYS A 155 -20.29 -9.80 -8.36
C LYS A 155 -21.33 -9.02 -7.56
N GLU A 156 -22.60 -9.20 -7.92
CA GLU A 156 -23.76 -8.58 -7.24
C GLU A 156 -23.78 -8.84 -5.72
N GLU A 157 -23.39 -10.05 -5.29
CA GLU A 157 -23.29 -10.38 -3.87
C GLU A 157 -22.24 -9.55 -3.12
N HIS A 158 -21.15 -9.15 -3.77
CA HIS A 158 -20.10 -8.34 -3.16
C HIS A 158 -20.50 -6.86 -3.08
N GLU A 159 -21.24 -6.36 -4.07
CA GLU A 159 -21.84 -5.02 -4.03
C GLU A 159 -22.81 -4.87 -2.86
N LEU A 160 -23.65 -5.90 -2.59
CA LEU A 160 -24.53 -5.91 -1.43
C LEU A 160 -23.75 -5.83 -0.11
N GLN A 161 -22.62 -6.55 -0.01
CA GLN A 161 -21.76 -6.48 1.19
C GLN A 161 -21.05 -5.14 1.33
N ALA A 162 -20.70 -4.50 0.22
CA ALA A 162 -20.17 -3.16 0.22
C ALA A 162 -21.20 -2.16 0.77
N LEU A 163 -22.47 -2.25 0.34
CA LEU A 163 -23.56 -1.44 0.89
C LEU A 163 -23.73 -1.65 2.40
N TYR A 164 -23.66 -2.89 2.88
CA TYR A 164 -23.69 -3.16 4.32
C TYR A 164 -22.48 -2.57 5.06
N GLY A 165 -21.28 -2.65 4.47
CA GLY A 165 -20.06 -2.07 5.04
C GLY A 165 -20.14 -0.56 5.19
N LEU A 166 -20.67 0.13 4.17
CA LEU A 166 -20.89 1.58 4.17
C LEU A 166 -21.96 2.00 5.19
N HIS A 167 -23.04 1.22 5.29
CA HIS A 167 -24.09 1.47 6.27
C HIS A 167 -23.56 1.37 7.71
N MET A 168 -22.69 0.40 7.98
CA MET A 168 -22.05 0.22 9.28
C MET A 168 -21.11 1.38 9.63
N SER A 169 -20.27 1.85 8.70
CA SER A 169 -19.37 2.98 8.95
C SER A 169 -20.14 4.28 9.21
N CYS A 170 -21.20 4.56 8.45
CA CYS A 170 -22.06 5.73 8.68
C CYS A 170 -22.79 5.67 10.02
N ARG A 171 -23.20 4.48 10.48
CA ARG A 171 -23.79 4.30 11.82
C ARG A 171 -22.78 4.51 12.93
N LEU A 172 -21.54 4.02 12.80
CA LEU A 172 -20.49 4.24 13.79
C LEU A 172 -20.16 5.74 13.95
N CYS A 173 -20.10 6.50 12.85
CA CYS A 173 -19.96 7.97 12.91
C CYS A 173 -21.12 8.68 13.64
N MET A 174 -22.32 8.09 13.68
CA MET A 174 -23.46 8.62 14.44
C MET A 174 -23.49 8.12 15.90
N VAL A 175 -23.02 6.90 16.18
CA VAL A 175 -23.01 6.32 17.53
C VAL A 175 -21.90 6.92 18.41
N TYR A 176 -20.71 7.21 17.85
CA TYR A 176 -19.64 7.92 18.59
C TYR A 176 -19.95 9.40 18.88
N LYS A 177 -21.14 9.92 18.50
CA LYS A 177 -21.64 11.24 18.92
C LYS A 177 -22.52 11.21 20.18
N HIS A 178 -22.80 10.02 20.75
CA HIS A 178 -23.68 9.88 21.92
C HIS A 178 -23.01 9.24 23.15
N SER A 179 -21.67 9.28 23.25
CA SER A 179 -20.93 8.81 24.43
C SER A 179 -20.00 9.89 24.96
#